data_AF-A0A2T3ZZJ0-F1
#
_entry.id   AF-A0A2T3ZZJ0-F1
#
_cell.length_a   1.000
_cell.length_b   1.000
_cell.length_c   1.000
_cell.angle_alpha   90.00
_cell.angle_beta   90.00
_cell.angle_gamma   90.00
#
_symmetry.space_group_name_H-M   'P 1'
#
loop_
_entity.id
_entity.type
_entity.pdbx_description
1 polymer ?
#
loop_
_entity_poly.entity_id
_entity_poly.type
_entity_poly.pdbx_seq_one_letter_code
_entity_poly.pdbx_strand_id
1 'polypeptide(L)'
;MCLEIFGLCSGDPRAFECTEAQHGFLLQSVEDYSLTTLESSLTDFEVKRRLRLVESLCVLESYHVLILRRPAHLSTTIIQCTFAGFDGLQGPSESTDLLEDCFKLFASIMNPQTTLHHPTTTPTPAMCCLTLLAAVSGNSSSEGVSMLNVFWKQDLLELGLHRWWNACQTQIPIESHLSTTSLFHLIFINIRTNVELLHKSARWQICGSASQGTRLANVQIWQSSEDCDIATHHARQLLDAAKQSVVFDIPSGRRTGKSYPSTMPTQEEYGSQKAVAEVPHLAIGVYVATLVLWAKALARQDPDWSLAGSALEDGILVLSRFQVRVAIKLCCALGCLRKMVLS
;
A
#
# COMPACT_ATOMS: atom_id res chain seq x y z
N MET A 1 -0.98 -1.13 -12.71
CA MET A 1 -0.98 -0.46 -11.38
C MET A 1 -1.95 0.71 -11.21
N CYS A 2 -1.83 1.88 -11.84
CA CYS A 2 -2.85 2.94 -11.65
C CYS A 2 -4.28 2.45 -12.00
N LEU A 3 -4.40 1.55 -12.97
CA LEU A 3 -5.65 0.86 -13.32
C LEU A 3 -6.08 -0.24 -12.35
N GLU A 4 -5.16 -0.89 -11.64
CA GLU A 4 -5.46 -1.83 -10.53
C GLU A 4 -5.94 -1.08 -9.29
N ILE A 5 -5.24 0.01 -8.95
CA ILE A 5 -5.62 0.94 -7.90
C ILE A 5 -6.98 1.56 -8.24
N PHE A 6 -7.17 1.95 -9.50
CA PHE A 6 -8.47 2.35 -10.02
C PHE A 6 -9.48 1.20 -9.95
N GLY A 7 -9.12 -0.05 -10.21
CA GLY A 7 -10.02 -1.20 -10.09
C GLY A 7 -10.47 -1.46 -8.65
N LEU A 8 -9.57 -1.37 -7.69
CA LEU A 8 -9.85 -1.49 -6.26
C LEU A 8 -10.69 -0.32 -5.75
N CYS A 9 -10.36 0.91 -6.14
CA CYS A 9 -11.08 2.12 -5.73
C CYS A 9 -12.38 2.37 -6.54
N SER A 10 -12.52 1.81 -7.75
CA SER A 10 -13.75 1.86 -8.55
C SER A 10 -14.66 0.66 -8.27
N GLY A 11 -14.09 -0.46 -7.80
CA GLY A 11 -14.74 -1.75 -7.60
C GLY A 11 -15.24 -2.40 -8.90
N ASP A 12 -14.62 -2.07 -10.04
CA ASP A 12 -14.90 -2.68 -11.34
C ASP A 12 -14.00 -3.93 -11.56
N PRO A 13 -14.58 -5.14 -11.68
CA PRO A 13 -13.82 -6.36 -11.93
C PRO A 13 -13.04 -6.32 -13.26
N ARG A 14 -13.51 -5.59 -14.28
CA ARG A 14 -12.84 -5.50 -15.60
C ARG A 14 -11.55 -4.69 -15.56
N ALA A 15 -11.39 -3.83 -14.56
CA ALA A 15 -10.14 -3.10 -14.37
C ALA A 15 -8.97 -4.04 -14.00
N PHE A 16 -9.25 -5.20 -13.37
CA PHE A 16 -8.24 -6.22 -13.11
C PHE A 16 -7.80 -6.90 -14.40
N GLU A 17 -8.72 -7.25 -15.30
CA GLU A 17 -8.42 -7.87 -16.60
C GLU A 17 -7.54 -6.97 -17.48
N CYS A 18 -7.81 -5.66 -17.52
CA CYS A 18 -6.97 -4.71 -18.24
C CYS A 18 -5.55 -4.61 -17.66
N THR A 19 -5.40 -4.78 -16.35
CA THR A 19 -4.09 -4.60 -15.72
C THR A 19 -3.21 -5.84 -15.86
N GLU A 20 -3.81 -7.04 -15.83
CA GLU A 20 -3.13 -8.30 -16.14
C GLU A 20 -2.62 -8.31 -17.59
N ALA A 21 -3.46 -7.90 -18.55
CA ALA A 21 -3.07 -7.78 -19.95
C ALA A 21 -1.93 -6.79 -20.19
N GLN A 22 -1.94 -5.65 -19.48
CA GLN A 22 -0.87 -4.64 -19.58
C GLN A 22 0.41 -5.06 -18.86
N HIS A 23 0.32 -5.94 -17.86
CA HIS A 23 1.48 -6.44 -17.14
C HIS A 23 2.39 -7.31 -18.02
N GLY A 24 1.81 -8.17 -18.86
CA GLY A 24 2.58 -8.97 -19.83
C GLY A 24 3.35 -8.10 -20.84
N PHE A 25 2.70 -7.07 -21.39
CA PHE A 25 3.37 -6.12 -22.28
C PHE A 25 4.45 -5.29 -21.58
N LEU A 26 4.25 -4.93 -20.31
CA LEU A 26 5.27 -4.23 -19.51
C LEU A 26 6.50 -5.11 -19.32
N LEU A 27 6.31 -6.38 -18.93
CA LEU A 27 7.40 -7.35 -18.77
C LEU A 27 8.22 -7.49 -20.04
N GLN A 28 7.53 -7.74 -21.16
CA GLN A 28 8.17 -7.86 -22.47
C GLN A 28 8.90 -6.57 -22.88
N SER A 29 8.30 -5.40 -22.64
CA SER A 29 8.94 -4.12 -22.95
C SER A 29 10.19 -3.86 -22.10
N VAL A 30 10.21 -4.32 -20.84
CA VAL A 30 11.37 -4.21 -19.95
C VAL A 30 12.46 -5.17 -20.38
N GLU A 31 12.10 -6.40 -20.75
CA GLU A 31 13.02 -7.40 -21.27
C GLU A 31 13.65 -6.93 -22.59
N ASP A 32 12.84 -6.49 -23.55
CA ASP A 32 13.29 -5.94 -24.84
C ASP A 32 14.20 -4.72 -24.65
N TYR A 33 13.85 -3.82 -23.72
CA TYR A 33 14.69 -2.68 -23.35
C TYR A 33 16.03 -3.12 -22.74
N SER A 34 16.04 -4.15 -21.90
CA SER A 34 17.27 -4.67 -21.31
C SER A 34 18.20 -5.31 -22.35
N LEU A 35 17.64 -6.08 -23.28
CA LEU A 35 18.39 -6.75 -24.34
C LEU A 35 19.00 -5.76 -25.34
N THR A 36 18.23 -4.75 -25.74
CA THR A 36 18.69 -3.70 -26.69
C THR A 36 19.76 -2.76 -26.12
N THR A 37 19.87 -2.66 -24.79
CA THR A 37 20.86 -1.80 -24.12
C THR A 37 22.15 -2.53 -23.74
N LEU A 38 22.19 -3.86 -23.77
CA LEU A 38 23.40 -4.65 -23.51
C LEU A 38 24.44 -4.57 -24.64
N GLU A 39 24.04 -4.16 -25.84
CA GLU A 39 24.88 -4.19 -27.05
C GLU A 39 25.62 -2.86 -27.34
N SER A 40 25.40 -1.80 -26.55
CA SER A 40 25.95 -0.46 -26.82
C SER A 40 26.69 0.16 -25.63
N SER A 41 27.74 0.94 -25.91
CA SER A 41 28.41 1.76 -24.90
C SER A 41 27.45 2.87 -24.44
N LEU A 42 26.86 2.70 -23.25
CA LEU A 42 25.86 3.62 -22.71
C LEU A 42 26.50 4.95 -22.29
N THR A 43 25.80 6.04 -22.57
CA THR A 43 26.09 7.36 -22.02
C THR A 43 25.61 7.48 -20.58
N ASP A 44 26.20 8.39 -19.78
CA ASP A 44 25.76 8.67 -18.40
C ASP A 44 24.26 9.01 -18.29
N PHE A 45 23.71 9.66 -19.33
CA PHE A 45 22.28 9.97 -19.40
C PHE A 45 21.42 8.70 -19.52
N GLU A 46 21.85 7.74 -20.34
CA GLU A 46 21.15 6.46 -20.54
C GLU A 46 21.24 5.58 -19.29
N VAL A 47 22.39 5.58 -18.61
CA VAL A 47 22.57 4.92 -17.31
C VAL A 47 21.59 5.51 -16.29
N LYS A 48 21.52 6.83 -16.16
CA LYS A 48 20.59 7.50 -15.24
C LYS A 48 19.12 7.23 -15.58
N ARG A 49 18.78 7.20 -16.87
CA ARG A 49 17.42 6.86 -17.34
C ARG A 49 17.06 5.40 -17.00
N ARG A 50 17.99 4.47 -17.19
CA ARG A 50 17.83 3.06 -16.83
C ARG A 50 17.61 2.90 -15.33
N LEU A 51 18.42 3.54 -14.49
CA LEU A 51 18.27 3.51 -13.03
C LEU A 51 16.87 3.98 -12.61
N ARG A 52 16.37 5.10 -13.17
CA ARG A 52 15.01 5.58 -12.87
C ARG A 52 13.91 4.61 -13.30
N LEU A 53 14.08 3.95 -14.44
CA LEU A 53 13.13 2.94 -14.91
C LEU A 53 13.08 1.77 -13.94
N VAL A 54 14.23 1.27 -13.53
CA VAL A 54 14.35 0.18 -12.55
C VAL A 54 13.75 0.59 -11.22
N GLU A 55 14.07 1.78 -10.70
CA GLU A 55 13.46 2.31 -9.48
C GLU A 55 11.93 2.34 -9.58
N SER A 56 11.40 2.77 -10.72
CA SER A 56 9.96 2.78 -10.98
C SER A 56 9.37 1.36 -10.95
N LEU A 57 10.00 0.39 -11.61
CA LEU A 57 9.56 -1.01 -11.59
C LEU A 57 9.62 -1.62 -10.19
N CYS A 58 10.68 -1.32 -9.44
CA CYS A 58 10.84 -1.68 -8.03
C CYS A 58 9.68 -1.18 -7.18
N VAL A 59 9.31 0.09 -7.34
CA VAL A 59 8.17 0.68 -6.63
C VAL A 59 6.86 0.02 -7.06
N LEU A 60 6.64 -0.20 -8.36
CA LEU A 60 5.44 -0.87 -8.85
C LEU A 60 5.29 -2.28 -8.27
N GLU A 61 6.37 -3.06 -8.27
CA GLU A 61 6.41 -4.40 -7.68
C GLU A 61 6.18 -4.35 -6.17
N SER A 62 6.73 -3.34 -5.49
CA SER A 62 6.51 -3.13 -4.06
C SER A 62 5.04 -2.92 -3.74
N TYR A 63 4.31 -2.18 -4.58
CA TYR A 63 2.87 -1.99 -4.41
C TYR A 63 2.12 -3.29 -4.68
N HIS A 64 2.50 -4.01 -5.74
CA HIS A 64 1.88 -5.27 -6.11
C HIS A 64 1.97 -6.31 -4.99
N VAL A 65 3.15 -6.46 -4.39
CA VAL A 65 3.39 -7.44 -3.33
C VAL A 65 2.92 -6.93 -1.96
N LEU A 66 3.33 -5.72 -1.55
CA LEU A 66 3.12 -5.26 -0.17
C LEU A 66 1.72 -4.68 0.07
N ILE A 67 1.12 -4.05 -0.95
CA ILE A 67 -0.18 -3.38 -0.83
C ILE A 67 -1.29 -4.25 -1.41
N LEU A 68 -1.09 -4.81 -2.61
CA LEU A 68 -2.09 -5.63 -3.29
C LEU A 68 -2.04 -7.10 -2.89
N ARG A 69 -1.00 -7.52 -2.16
CA ARG A 69 -0.76 -8.89 -1.70
C ARG A 69 -0.81 -9.91 -2.83
N ARG A 70 -0.23 -9.54 -3.97
CA ARG A 70 -0.11 -10.40 -5.14
C ARG A 70 1.28 -11.01 -5.22
N PRO A 71 1.44 -12.15 -5.92
CA PRO A 71 2.76 -12.74 -6.14
C PRO A 71 3.70 -11.75 -6.82
N ALA A 72 4.98 -11.82 -6.48
CA ALA A 72 6.00 -11.10 -7.24
C ALA A 72 6.14 -11.72 -8.64
N HIS A 73 6.19 -10.88 -9.67
CA HIS A 73 6.37 -11.26 -11.06
C HIS A 73 7.68 -10.74 -11.64
N LEU A 74 8.21 -9.66 -11.07
CA LEU A 74 9.40 -8.98 -11.54
C LEU A 74 10.62 -9.25 -10.67
N SER A 75 10.51 -10.06 -9.60
CA SER A 75 11.57 -10.22 -8.59
C SER A 75 12.94 -10.58 -9.21
N THR A 76 13.00 -11.53 -10.13
CA THR A 76 14.24 -11.93 -10.81
C THR A 76 14.78 -10.84 -11.74
N THR A 77 13.92 -10.23 -12.57
CA THR A 77 14.30 -9.18 -13.52
C THR A 77 14.68 -7.86 -12.82
N ILE A 78 13.99 -7.50 -11.73
CA ILE A 78 14.31 -6.35 -10.88
C ILE A 78 15.62 -6.58 -10.16
N ILE A 79 15.87 -7.77 -9.61
CA ILE A 79 17.19 -8.09 -9.03
C ILE A 79 18.26 -7.92 -10.12
N GLN A 80 18.08 -8.54 -11.29
CA GLN A 80 19.06 -8.42 -12.37
C GLN A 80 19.27 -6.96 -12.83
N CYS A 81 18.20 -6.17 -13.02
CA CYS A 81 18.31 -4.81 -13.55
C CYS A 81 18.73 -3.76 -12.52
N THR A 82 18.29 -3.90 -11.26
CA THR A 82 18.64 -2.97 -10.18
C THR A 82 20.12 -3.10 -9.87
N PHE A 83 20.64 -4.32 -9.87
CA PHE A 83 21.99 -4.59 -9.40
C PHE A 83 23.03 -4.61 -10.53
N ALA A 84 22.68 -4.97 -11.77
CA ALA A 84 23.59 -4.81 -12.92
C ALA A 84 23.84 -3.34 -13.31
N GLY A 85 23.00 -2.40 -12.88
CA GLY A 85 23.18 -0.96 -13.11
C GLY A 85 24.20 -0.29 -12.19
N PHE A 86 24.56 -0.91 -11.06
CA PHE A 86 25.52 -0.34 -10.11
C PHE A 86 26.98 -0.66 -10.45
N ASP A 87 27.24 -1.82 -11.07
CA ASP A 87 28.59 -2.21 -11.51
C ASP A 87 29.13 -1.34 -12.64
N GLY A 88 28.27 -0.71 -13.45
CA GLY A 88 28.70 0.16 -14.54
C GLY A 88 29.33 1.50 -14.11
N LEU A 89 29.28 1.84 -12.81
CA LEU A 89 29.83 3.08 -12.24
C LEU A 89 31.19 2.90 -11.56
N GLN A 90 31.66 1.66 -11.38
CA GLN A 90 33.02 1.39 -10.91
C GLN A 90 33.74 0.52 -11.95
N GLY A 91 34.99 0.87 -12.26
CA GLY A 91 35.79 0.18 -13.28
C GLY A 91 35.95 -1.32 -13.02
N PRO A 92 36.65 -2.03 -13.92
CA PRO A 92 36.75 -3.49 -13.91
C PRO A 92 37.56 -3.94 -12.69
N SER A 93 36.90 -4.12 -11.55
CA SER A 93 37.49 -4.72 -10.37
C SER A 93 36.44 -5.62 -9.75
N GLU A 94 36.73 -6.92 -9.80
CA GLU A 94 36.20 -8.00 -8.97
C GLU A 94 34.68 -8.02 -8.81
N SER A 95 34.05 -8.90 -9.58
CA SER A 95 32.69 -9.39 -9.37
C SER A 95 32.53 -9.96 -7.95
N THR A 96 32.33 -9.10 -6.96
CA THR A 96 31.70 -9.49 -5.70
C THR A 96 30.26 -9.89 -6.02
N ASP A 97 29.86 -11.07 -5.57
CA ASP A 97 28.54 -11.64 -5.87
C ASP A 97 27.45 -10.62 -5.52
N LEU A 98 26.75 -10.07 -6.51
CA LEU A 98 25.67 -9.08 -6.32
C LEU A 98 24.55 -9.60 -5.38
N LEU A 99 24.41 -10.93 -5.34
CA LEU A 99 23.58 -11.64 -4.39
C LEU A 99 24.10 -11.49 -2.95
N GLU A 100 25.40 -11.51 -2.75
CA GLU A 100 26.08 -11.24 -1.47
C GLU A 100 25.82 -9.80 -1.00
N ASP A 101 25.83 -8.81 -1.89
CA ASP A 101 25.51 -7.42 -1.53
C ASP A 101 24.03 -7.22 -1.21
N CYS A 102 23.14 -7.93 -1.92
CA CYS A 102 21.75 -8.05 -1.50
C CYS A 102 21.66 -8.67 -0.11
N PHE A 103 22.35 -9.80 0.13
CA PHE A 103 22.39 -10.44 1.45
C PHE A 103 23.01 -9.56 2.52
N LYS A 104 23.97 -8.68 2.20
CA LYS A 104 24.53 -7.68 3.13
C LYS A 104 23.54 -6.57 3.42
N LEU A 105 22.82 -6.06 2.41
CA LEU A 105 21.76 -5.08 2.61
C LEU A 105 20.60 -5.68 3.42
N PHE A 106 20.20 -6.91 3.11
CA PHE A 106 19.28 -7.70 3.90
C PHE A 106 19.80 -7.86 5.33
N ALA A 107 21.01 -8.38 5.52
CA ALA A 107 21.61 -8.55 6.84
C ALA A 107 21.68 -7.23 7.60
N SER A 108 21.92 -6.11 6.93
CA SER A 108 21.95 -4.77 7.53
C SER A 108 20.56 -4.29 7.97
N ILE A 109 19.52 -4.54 7.18
CA ILE A 109 18.12 -4.26 7.54
C ILE A 109 17.64 -5.20 8.66
N MET A 110 18.20 -6.41 8.74
CA MET A 110 17.77 -7.46 9.66
C MET A 110 18.56 -7.50 10.99
N ASN A 111 19.83 -7.07 11.02
CA ASN A 111 20.69 -7.19 12.21
C ASN A 111 20.55 -5.98 13.16
N PRO A 112 20.04 -6.14 14.39
CA PRO A 112 19.78 -5.02 15.31
C PRO A 112 21.00 -4.16 15.65
N GLN A 113 22.21 -4.62 15.35
CA GLN A 113 23.46 -3.90 15.60
C GLN A 113 23.97 -3.08 14.41
N THR A 114 23.40 -3.22 13.21
CA THR A 114 23.80 -2.45 12.04
C THR A 114 22.98 -1.17 11.91
N THR A 115 23.66 -0.03 11.92
CA THR A 115 23.05 1.27 11.60
C THR A 115 22.98 1.44 10.08
N LEU A 116 21.79 1.75 9.56
CA LEU A 116 21.58 2.14 8.15
C LEU A 116 22.15 3.55 7.91
N HIS A 117 23.45 3.72 8.08
CA HIS A 117 24.15 4.97 7.77
C HIS A 117 24.95 4.89 6.46
N HIS A 118 24.73 3.84 5.64
CA HIS A 118 25.45 3.72 4.40
C HIS A 118 24.94 4.77 3.39
N PRO A 119 25.82 5.60 2.79
CA PRO A 119 25.42 6.65 1.84
C PRO A 119 24.80 6.11 0.53
N THR A 120 24.75 4.79 0.35
CA THR A 120 24.17 4.10 -0.81
C THR A 120 22.77 3.54 -0.57
N THR A 121 22.26 3.56 0.67
CA THR A 121 20.88 3.12 0.95
C THR A 121 19.89 4.24 0.69
N THR A 122 19.56 4.45 -0.57
CA THR A 122 18.36 5.22 -0.92
C THR A 122 17.10 4.47 -0.46
N PRO A 123 15.96 5.14 -0.25
CA PRO A 123 14.72 4.50 0.22
C PRO A 123 14.21 3.37 -0.69
N THR A 124 14.58 3.41 -1.98
CA THR A 124 14.09 2.50 -3.02
C THR A 124 14.67 1.09 -2.90
N PRO A 125 16.01 0.86 -2.87
CA PRO A 125 16.60 -0.46 -2.61
C PRO A 125 16.06 -1.14 -1.34
N ALA A 126 15.89 -0.38 -0.26
CA ALA A 126 15.34 -0.90 0.99
C ALA A 126 13.88 -1.37 0.83
N MET A 127 13.06 -0.64 0.08
CA MET A 127 11.70 -1.07 -0.29
C MET A 127 11.70 -2.30 -1.20
N CYS A 128 12.62 -2.39 -2.17
CA CYS A 128 12.75 -3.59 -3.01
C CYS A 128 13.13 -4.82 -2.16
N CYS A 129 14.03 -4.66 -1.18
CA CYS A 129 14.34 -5.72 -0.21
C CYS A 129 13.11 -6.14 0.59
N LEU A 130 12.34 -5.19 1.15
CA LEU A 130 11.11 -5.51 1.88
C LEU A 130 10.09 -6.26 1.00
N THR A 131 10.00 -5.88 -0.28
CA THR A 131 9.15 -6.51 -1.29
C THR A 131 9.56 -7.95 -1.55
N LEU A 132 10.85 -8.19 -1.73
CA LEU A 132 11.39 -9.54 -1.90
C LEU A 132 11.13 -10.40 -0.66
N LEU A 133 11.31 -9.85 0.55
CA LEU A 133 11.00 -10.56 1.81
C LEU A 133 9.53 -10.94 1.89
N ALA A 134 8.64 -10.00 1.57
CA ALA A 134 7.20 -10.26 1.59
C ALA A 134 6.78 -11.29 0.53
N ALA A 135 7.35 -11.22 -0.68
CA ALA A 135 7.08 -12.15 -1.76
C ALA A 135 7.47 -13.59 -1.41
N VAL A 136 8.62 -13.77 -0.75
CA VAL A 136 9.08 -15.09 -0.29
C VAL A 136 8.23 -15.60 0.89
N SER A 137 7.73 -14.70 1.75
CA SER A 137 6.94 -15.08 2.93
C SER A 137 5.47 -15.43 2.62
N GLY A 138 4.88 -14.80 1.59
CA GLY A 138 3.45 -14.88 1.27
C GLY A 138 2.98 -16.17 0.56
N ASN A 139 3.89 -16.97 0.01
CA ASN A 139 3.55 -18.16 -0.80
C ASN A 139 3.28 -19.45 0.01
N SER A 140 2.99 -19.33 1.30
CA SER A 140 2.89 -20.49 2.21
C SER A 140 1.48 -21.05 2.44
N SER A 141 0.42 -20.44 1.90
CA SER A 141 -0.96 -20.85 2.18
C SER A 141 -1.64 -21.68 1.08
N SER A 142 -0.89 -22.29 0.16
CA SER A 142 -1.42 -23.24 -0.82
C SER A 142 -0.70 -24.56 -0.69
N GLU A 143 -1.46 -25.62 -0.46
CA GLU A 143 -1.04 -27.00 -0.27
C GLU A 143 0.10 -27.43 -1.22
N GLY A 144 1.22 -27.90 -0.64
CA GLY A 144 2.30 -28.55 -1.38
C GLY A 144 3.67 -27.91 -1.22
N VAL A 145 4.30 -28.18 -0.06
CA VAL A 145 5.74 -28.11 0.26
C VAL A 145 6.66 -27.46 -0.81
N SER A 146 7.02 -26.19 -0.58
CA SER A 146 8.23 -25.59 -1.16
C SER A 146 9.19 -25.21 -0.02
N MET A 147 10.41 -25.72 -0.09
CA MET A 147 11.46 -25.64 0.95
C MET A 147 11.94 -24.21 1.29
N LEU A 148 11.36 -23.16 0.69
CA LEU A 148 11.63 -21.76 1.02
C LEU A 148 10.66 -21.15 2.05
N ASN A 149 9.63 -21.90 2.48
CA ASN A 149 8.62 -21.46 3.46
C ASN A 149 9.07 -21.42 4.94
N VAL A 150 10.36 -21.63 5.24
CA VAL A 150 10.85 -21.81 6.62
C VAL A 150 11.44 -20.54 7.24
N PHE A 151 11.84 -19.55 6.45
CA PHE A 151 12.85 -18.60 6.97
C PHE A 151 12.36 -17.23 7.45
N TRP A 152 11.12 -16.82 7.22
CA TRP A 152 10.74 -15.43 7.51
C TRP A 152 9.46 -15.31 8.32
N LYS A 153 9.64 -15.00 9.61
CA LYS A 153 8.57 -14.63 10.55
C LYS A 153 8.06 -13.23 10.22
N GLN A 154 6.77 -12.99 10.39
CA GLN A 154 6.15 -11.67 10.26
C GLN A 154 6.93 -10.58 11.02
N ASP A 155 7.42 -10.90 12.21
CA ASP A 155 8.24 -10.03 13.08
C ASP A 155 9.49 -9.49 12.38
N LEU A 156 10.09 -10.27 11.47
CA LEU A 156 11.28 -9.89 10.71
C LEU A 156 10.96 -8.84 9.65
N LEU A 157 9.84 -9.00 8.95
CA LEU A 157 9.36 -8.00 7.99
C LEU A 157 9.00 -6.69 8.70
N GLU A 158 8.39 -6.77 9.89
CA GLU A 158 8.06 -5.60 10.70
C GLU A 158 9.29 -4.87 11.22
N LEU A 159 10.29 -5.62 11.69
CA LEU A 159 11.58 -5.04 12.09
C LEU A 159 12.23 -4.31 10.90
N GLY A 160 12.26 -4.94 9.73
CA GLY A 160 12.80 -4.31 8.52
C GLY A 160 12.03 -3.05 8.14
N LEU A 161 10.71 -3.07 8.24
CA LEU A 161 9.84 -1.93 7.94
C LEU A 161 10.05 -0.76 8.92
N HIS A 162 10.20 -1.04 10.22
CA HIS A 162 10.55 -0.03 11.21
C HIS A 162 11.89 0.63 10.93
N ARG A 163 12.89 -0.13 10.48
CA ARG A 163 14.19 0.44 10.14
C ARG A 163 14.18 1.25 8.86
N TRP A 164 13.49 0.77 7.85
CA TRP A 164 13.24 1.53 6.63
C TRP A 164 12.57 2.87 6.97
N TRP A 165 11.56 2.85 7.82
CA TRP A 165 10.86 4.05 8.27
C TRP A 165 11.78 5.03 9.01
N ASN A 166 12.59 4.53 9.94
CA ASN A 166 13.55 5.36 10.68
C ASN A 166 14.61 5.96 9.76
N ALA A 167 15.13 5.21 8.78
CA ALA A 167 16.06 5.72 7.78
C ALA A 167 15.42 6.84 6.95
N CYS A 168 14.18 6.63 6.50
CA CYS A 168 13.42 7.61 5.73
C CYS A 168 13.20 8.92 6.48
N GLN A 169 12.90 8.89 7.79
CA GLN A 169 12.69 10.10 8.58
C GLN A 169 13.87 11.06 8.57
N THR A 170 15.09 10.55 8.42
CA THR A 170 16.30 11.38 8.41
C THR A 170 16.66 11.95 7.04
N GLN A 171 16.12 11.39 5.96
CA GLN A 171 16.55 11.67 4.58
C GLN A 171 15.48 12.34 3.71
N ILE A 172 14.20 12.16 4.02
CA ILE A 172 13.09 12.56 3.16
C ILE A 172 12.66 14.01 3.46
N PRO A 173 12.41 14.86 2.44
CA PRO A 173 11.84 16.19 2.64
C PRO A 173 10.48 16.15 3.32
N ILE A 174 10.18 17.15 4.17
CA ILE A 174 8.92 17.28 4.94
C ILE A 174 7.67 17.05 4.06
N GLU A 175 7.69 17.56 2.83
CA GLU A 175 6.57 17.45 1.88
C GLU A 175 6.24 15.99 1.47
N SER A 176 7.22 15.09 1.51
CA SER A 176 7.06 13.68 1.17
C SER A 176 6.76 12.79 2.39
N HIS A 177 6.73 13.35 3.61
CA HIS A 177 6.49 12.56 4.81
C HIS A 177 5.15 11.84 4.79
N LEU A 178 4.06 12.50 4.36
CA LEU A 178 2.73 11.88 4.37
C LEU A 178 2.70 10.61 3.52
N SER A 179 3.28 10.67 2.32
CA SER A 179 3.39 9.52 1.41
C SER A 179 4.09 8.35 2.09
N THR A 180 5.27 8.58 2.67
CA THR A 180 6.05 7.53 3.31
C THR A 180 5.37 7.02 4.58
N THR A 181 4.79 7.90 5.40
CA THR A 181 4.01 7.55 6.61
C THR A 181 2.83 6.65 6.25
N SER A 182 2.06 7.04 5.25
CA SER A 182 0.89 6.28 4.81
C SER A 182 1.31 4.91 4.27
N LEU A 183 2.40 4.84 3.52
CA LEU A 183 2.93 3.57 3.03
C LEU A 183 3.37 2.67 4.19
N PHE A 184 4.11 3.20 5.17
CA PHE A 184 4.52 2.49 6.38
C PHE A 184 3.33 1.85 7.10
N HIS A 185 2.31 2.65 7.45
CA HIS A 185 1.13 2.13 8.14
C HIS A 185 0.32 1.17 7.27
N LEU A 186 0.21 1.42 5.97
CA LEU A 186 -0.53 0.54 5.06
C LEU A 186 0.13 -0.84 4.93
N ILE A 187 1.45 -0.91 4.88
CA ILE A 187 2.16 -2.20 4.84
C ILE A 187 1.92 -2.97 6.15
N PHE A 188 2.00 -2.30 7.31
CA PHE A 188 1.67 -2.92 8.61
C PHE A 188 0.24 -3.46 8.66
N ILE A 189 -0.74 -2.67 8.19
CA ILE A 189 -2.14 -3.09 8.14
C ILE A 189 -2.28 -4.33 7.25
N ASN A 190 -1.66 -4.31 6.06
CA ASN A 190 -1.69 -5.48 5.18
C ASN A 190 -1.08 -6.68 5.89
N ILE A 191 0.13 -6.59 6.42
CA ILE A 191 0.81 -7.66 7.16
C ILE A 191 -0.13 -8.29 8.21
N ARG A 192 -0.79 -7.46 9.03
CA ARG A 192 -1.63 -7.85 10.17
C ARG A 192 -3.10 -8.12 9.83
N THR A 193 -3.52 -8.04 8.57
CA THR A 193 -4.95 -8.20 8.22
C THR A 193 -5.16 -8.82 6.85
N ASN A 194 -6.11 -9.74 6.75
CA ASN A 194 -6.61 -10.18 5.45
C ASN A 194 -7.58 -9.11 4.89
N VAL A 195 -7.01 -8.09 4.23
CA VAL A 195 -7.78 -6.97 3.65
C VAL A 195 -8.81 -7.45 2.63
N GLU A 196 -8.52 -8.52 1.89
CA GLU A 196 -9.48 -9.12 0.95
C GLU A 196 -10.71 -9.68 1.68
N LEU A 197 -10.50 -10.38 2.81
CA LEU A 197 -11.58 -10.84 3.68
C LEU A 197 -12.42 -9.66 4.17
N LEU A 198 -11.79 -8.57 4.64
CA LEU A 198 -12.52 -7.38 5.12
C LEU A 198 -13.30 -6.70 3.99
N HIS A 199 -12.68 -6.51 2.84
CA HIS A 199 -13.33 -5.92 1.66
C HIS A 199 -14.54 -6.74 1.21
N LYS A 200 -14.37 -8.07 1.09
CA LYS A 200 -15.45 -9.00 0.72
C LYS A 200 -16.57 -8.99 1.76
N SER A 201 -16.23 -8.87 3.05
CA SER A 201 -17.22 -8.78 4.13
C SER A 201 -17.98 -7.46 4.11
N ALA A 202 -17.29 -6.34 3.86
CA ALA A 202 -17.90 -5.02 3.72
C ALA A 202 -18.88 -4.96 2.55
N ARG A 203 -18.44 -5.41 1.37
CA ARG A 203 -19.30 -5.47 0.18
C ARG A 203 -20.54 -6.33 0.42
N TRP A 204 -20.38 -7.46 1.12
CA TRP A 204 -21.48 -8.36 1.42
C TRP A 204 -22.53 -7.71 2.35
N GLN A 205 -22.09 -7.06 3.43
CA GLN A 205 -23.01 -6.38 4.36
C GLN A 205 -23.80 -5.26 3.68
N ILE A 206 -23.20 -4.56 2.72
CA ILE A 206 -23.86 -3.51 1.94
C ILE A 206 -24.88 -4.09 0.95
N CYS A 207 -24.61 -5.27 0.36
CA CYS A 207 -25.44 -5.87 -0.68
C CYS A 207 -26.48 -6.89 -0.17
N GLY A 208 -26.50 -7.25 1.11
CA GLY A 208 -27.56 -8.07 1.72
C GLY A 208 -27.67 -9.52 1.20
N SER A 209 -26.56 -10.16 0.82
CA SER A 209 -26.57 -11.54 0.28
C SER A 209 -26.67 -12.61 1.39
N ALA A 210 -27.07 -13.86 1.11
CA ALA A 210 -27.46 -14.85 2.12
C ALA A 210 -26.31 -15.67 2.79
N SER A 211 -25.06 -15.58 2.34
CA SER A 211 -23.94 -16.43 2.81
C SER A 211 -23.09 -15.83 3.95
N GLN A 212 -23.72 -15.49 5.07
CA GLN A 212 -23.13 -14.72 6.17
C GLN A 212 -22.10 -15.49 7.04
N GLY A 213 -22.36 -16.78 7.31
CA GLY A 213 -21.81 -17.45 8.49
C GLY A 213 -20.29 -17.58 8.53
N THR A 214 -19.68 -18.11 7.46
CA THR A 214 -18.24 -18.45 7.48
C THR A 214 -17.32 -17.23 7.44
N ARG A 215 -17.72 -16.17 6.73
CA ARG A 215 -16.90 -14.94 6.63
C ARG A 215 -16.98 -14.12 7.91
N LEU A 216 -18.17 -13.98 8.49
CA LEU A 216 -18.32 -13.28 9.76
C LEU A 216 -17.52 -13.98 10.87
N ALA A 217 -17.54 -15.31 10.92
CA ALA A 217 -16.72 -16.09 11.83
C ALA A 217 -15.22 -15.80 11.66
N ASN A 218 -14.71 -15.72 10.43
CA ASN A 218 -13.30 -15.39 10.19
C ASN A 218 -12.95 -13.97 10.64
N VAL A 219 -13.84 -12.99 10.44
CA VAL A 219 -13.61 -11.62 10.93
C VAL A 219 -13.68 -11.57 12.46
N GLN A 220 -14.55 -12.34 13.10
CA GLN A 220 -14.63 -12.48 14.56
C GLN A 220 -13.36 -13.12 15.14
N ILE A 221 -12.85 -14.17 14.52
CA ILE A 221 -11.58 -14.81 14.91
C ILE A 221 -10.45 -13.78 14.82
N TRP A 222 -10.34 -13.07 13.70
CA TRP A 222 -9.35 -11.99 13.56
C TRP A 222 -9.55 -10.90 14.61
N GLN A 223 -10.78 -10.47 14.87
CA GLN A 223 -11.09 -9.42 15.84
C GLN A 223 -10.67 -9.80 17.28
N SER A 224 -10.60 -11.09 17.59
CA SER A 224 -10.10 -11.60 18.88
C SER A 224 -8.58 -11.79 18.93
N SER A 225 -7.86 -11.60 17.82
CA SER A 225 -6.40 -11.77 17.76
C SER A 225 -5.64 -10.46 18.03
N GLU A 226 -4.38 -10.59 18.43
CA GLU A 226 -3.45 -9.46 18.60
C GLU A 226 -3.27 -8.67 17.29
N ASP A 227 -3.35 -9.35 16.14
CA ASP A 227 -3.23 -8.71 14.82
C ASP A 227 -4.29 -7.64 14.59
N CYS A 228 -5.51 -7.82 15.13
CA CYS A 228 -6.55 -6.80 15.04
C CYS A 228 -6.17 -5.53 15.80
N ASP A 229 -5.58 -5.64 16.98
CA ASP A 229 -5.18 -4.48 17.78
C ASP A 229 -4.05 -3.71 17.11
N ILE A 230 -3.05 -4.42 16.59
CA ILE A 230 -1.94 -3.81 15.83
C ILE A 230 -2.48 -3.14 14.56
N ALA A 231 -3.25 -3.85 13.73
CA ALA A 231 -3.82 -3.29 12.50
C ALA A 231 -4.69 -2.05 12.78
N THR A 232 -5.49 -2.08 13.85
CA THR A 232 -6.31 -0.95 14.29
C THR A 232 -5.46 0.25 14.68
N HIS A 233 -4.36 0.02 15.41
CA HIS A 233 -3.44 1.08 15.79
C HIS A 233 -2.89 1.79 14.54
N HIS A 234 -2.35 1.02 13.58
CA HIS A 234 -1.82 1.59 12.33
C HIS A 234 -2.91 2.24 11.47
N ALA A 235 -4.11 1.68 11.43
CA ALA A 235 -5.26 2.27 10.72
C ALA A 235 -5.64 3.65 11.28
N ARG A 236 -5.67 3.82 12.61
CA ARG A 236 -5.93 5.13 13.23
C ARG A 236 -4.85 6.14 12.88
N GLN A 237 -3.58 5.77 13.05
CA GLN A 237 -2.45 6.66 12.75
C GLN A 237 -2.45 7.11 11.27
N LEU A 238 -2.72 6.19 10.34
CA LEU A 238 -2.83 6.52 8.91
C LEU A 238 -3.97 7.51 8.66
N LEU A 239 -5.16 7.23 9.21
CA LEU A 239 -6.34 8.04 8.98
C LEU A 239 -6.20 9.44 9.60
N ASP A 240 -5.61 9.53 10.79
CA ASP A 240 -5.35 10.80 11.46
C ASP A 240 -4.31 11.64 10.70
N ALA A 241 -3.25 11.02 10.19
CA ALA A 241 -2.27 11.70 9.34
C ALA A 241 -2.92 12.23 8.05
N ALA A 242 -3.79 11.45 7.41
CA ALA A 242 -4.50 11.85 6.19
C ALA A 242 -5.56 12.94 6.45
N LYS A 243 -6.23 12.92 7.62
CA LYS A 243 -7.14 14.00 8.02
C LYS A 243 -6.39 15.31 8.22
N GLN A 244 -5.23 15.26 8.87
CA GLN A 244 -4.42 16.46 9.10
C GLN A 244 -4.07 17.13 7.77
N SER A 245 -3.64 16.38 6.76
CA SER A 245 -3.34 16.96 5.44
C SER A 245 -4.55 17.63 4.79
N VAL A 246 -5.73 17.00 4.88
CA VAL A 246 -6.99 17.57 4.36
C VAL A 246 -7.39 18.87 5.07
N VAL A 247 -7.14 18.99 6.38
CA VAL A 247 -7.51 20.17 7.17
C VAL A 247 -6.56 21.34 6.90
N PHE A 248 -5.27 21.09 6.67
CA PHE A 248 -4.28 22.15 6.42
C PHE A 248 -4.36 22.74 5.00
N ASP A 249 -4.94 22.02 4.03
CA ASP A 249 -5.15 22.51 2.66
C ASP A 249 -6.34 23.48 2.50
N ILE A 250 -7.02 23.88 3.58
CA ILE A 250 -8.06 24.90 3.50
C ILE A 250 -7.38 26.25 3.25
N PRO A 251 -7.56 26.88 2.07
CA PRO A 251 -6.99 28.20 1.82
C PRO A 251 -7.56 29.15 2.86
N SER A 252 -6.69 29.86 3.58
CA SER A 252 -7.05 30.73 4.70
C SER A 252 -7.90 31.97 4.32
N GLY A 253 -8.59 31.95 3.17
CA GLY A 253 -9.30 33.07 2.57
C GLY A 253 -10.78 33.23 2.91
N ARG A 254 -11.46 32.28 3.57
CA ARG A 254 -12.87 32.44 3.97
C ARG A 254 -13.18 31.81 5.33
N ARG A 255 -12.63 32.37 6.40
CA ARG A 255 -13.19 32.21 7.74
C ARG A 255 -14.30 33.24 7.97
N THR A 256 -15.48 32.97 7.43
CA THR A 256 -16.72 33.61 7.90
C THR A 256 -17.83 32.56 7.95
N GLY A 257 -18.28 32.23 9.15
CA GLY A 257 -19.54 31.50 9.37
C GLY A 257 -19.37 30.03 9.72
N LYS A 258 -19.58 29.72 11.00
CA LYS A 258 -19.87 28.37 11.48
C LYS A 258 -21.16 27.87 10.81
N SER A 259 -21.03 26.96 9.86
CA SER A 259 -22.12 26.12 9.41
C SER A 259 -21.52 24.85 8.83
N TYR A 260 -21.72 23.73 9.55
CA TYR A 260 -21.53 22.40 8.99
C TYR A 260 -22.31 22.31 7.67
N PRO A 261 -21.74 21.78 6.57
CA PRO A 261 -22.51 21.55 5.36
C PRO A 261 -23.48 20.40 5.63
N SER A 262 -24.73 20.74 5.97
CA SER A 262 -25.85 19.81 6.10
C SER A 262 -26.40 19.37 4.72
N THR A 263 -25.72 19.73 3.64
CA THR A 263 -26.16 19.46 2.27
C THR A 263 -25.02 18.73 1.57
N MET A 264 -25.31 17.51 1.10
CA MET A 264 -24.40 16.73 0.26
C MET A 264 -23.90 17.61 -0.89
N PRO A 265 -22.58 17.66 -1.16
CA PRO A 265 -22.06 18.41 -2.29
C PRO A 265 -22.66 17.82 -3.57
N THR A 266 -23.39 18.66 -4.30
CA THR A 266 -23.92 18.34 -5.63
C THR A 266 -22.75 18.04 -6.57
N GLN A 267 -22.95 17.10 -7.49
CA GLN A 267 -21.93 16.54 -8.39
C GLN A 267 -21.15 17.61 -9.20
N GLU A 268 -21.70 18.82 -9.32
CA GLU A 268 -21.07 19.98 -9.99
C GLU A 268 -20.00 20.70 -9.13
N GLU A 269 -20.03 20.60 -7.80
CA GLU A 269 -19.03 21.25 -6.92
C GLU A 269 -17.71 20.47 -6.83
N TYR A 270 -17.66 19.24 -7.33
CA TYR A 270 -16.43 18.43 -7.36
C TYR A 270 -15.38 18.94 -8.37
N GLY A 271 -15.76 19.79 -9.33
CA GLY A 271 -14.91 20.14 -10.47
C GLY A 271 -13.87 21.25 -10.24
N SER A 272 -13.90 22.01 -9.13
CA SER A 272 -13.11 23.25 -9.01
C SER A 272 -11.98 23.23 -7.97
N GLN A 273 -11.76 22.13 -7.24
CA GLN A 273 -10.60 22.05 -6.33
C GLN A 273 -9.37 21.60 -7.14
N LYS A 274 -8.33 22.44 -7.15
CA LYS A 274 -7.05 22.18 -7.80
C LYS A 274 -6.49 20.89 -7.19
N ALA A 275 -6.52 19.80 -7.95
CA ALA A 275 -6.08 18.49 -7.48
C ALA A 275 -4.61 18.60 -7.02
N VAL A 276 -4.38 18.36 -5.73
CA VAL A 276 -3.04 18.14 -5.22
C VAL A 276 -2.51 16.91 -5.96
N ALA A 277 -1.24 16.91 -6.37
CA ALA A 277 -0.64 15.74 -6.99
C ALA A 277 -0.58 14.61 -5.94
N GLU A 278 -1.63 13.82 -5.90
CA GLU A 278 -1.85 12.82 -4.86
C GLU A 278 -1.11 11.54 -5.19
N VAL A 279 -0.56 10.90 -4.15
CA VAL A 279 0.10 9.62 -4.30
C VAL A 279 -0.93 8.50 -4.19
N PRO A 280 -1.03 7.58 -5.17
CA PRO A 280 -2.15 6.64 -5.28
C PRO A 280 -2.39 5.75 -4.05
N HIS A 281 -1.34 5.40 -3.29
CA HIS A 281 -1.48 4.58 -2.09
C HIS A 281 -2.14 5.30 -0.93
N LEU A 282 -2.20 6.63 -0.92
CA LEU A 282 -2.86 7.37 0.16
C LEU A 282 -4.36 7.08 0.18
N ALA A 283 -5.02 7.14 -1.00
CA ALA A 283 -6.44 6.80 -1.12
C ALA A 283 -6.71 5.33 -0.78
N ILE A 284 -5.85 4.40 -1.21
CA ILE A 284 -5.94 2.99 -0.81
C ILE A 284 -5.78 2.86 0.70
N GLY A 285 -4.77 3.52 1.27
CA GLY A 285 -4.47 3.46 2.69
C GLY A 285 -5.64 3.91 3.54
N VAL A 286 -6.25 5.03 3.18
CA VAL A 286 -7.45 5.56 3.86
C VAL A 286 -8.62 4.60 3.72
N TYR A 287 -8.85 4.03 2.54
CA TYR A 287 -9.90 3.04 2.33
C TYR A 287 -9.70 1.79 3.19
N VAL A 288 -8.50 1.21 3.19
CA VAL A 288 -8.16 0.02 3.97
C VAL A 288 -8.23 0.31 5.47
N ALA A 289 -7.69 1.44 5.93
CA ALA A 289 -7.79 1.87 7.32
C ALA A 289 -9.26 2.00 7.77
N THR A 290 -10.11 2.60 6.91
CA THR A 290 -11.56 2.69 7.16
C THR A 290 -12.19 1.31 7.32
N LEU A 291 -11.86 0.36 6.43
CA LEU A 291 -12.38 -1.01 6.53
C LEU A 291 -11.95 -1.72 7.81
N VAL A 292 -10.69 -1.56 8.24
CA VAL A 292 -10.17 -2.17 9.48
C VAL A 292 -10.94 -1.66 10.69
N LEU A 293 -11.08 -0.34 10.82
CA LEU A 293 -11.79 0.28 11.95
C LEU A 293 -13.28 -0.09 11.97
N TRP A 294 -13.92 -0.07 10.79
CA TRP A 294 -15.31 -0.44 10.62
C TRP A 294 -15.54 -1.94 10.94
N ALA A 295 -14.72 -2.83 10.40
CA ALA A 295 -14.85 -4.27 10.62
C ALA A 295 -14.64 -4.64 12.09
N LYS A 296 -13.66 -4.03 12.78
CA LYS A 296 -13.45 -4.24 14.21
C LYS A 296 -14.66 -3.85 15.05
N ALA A 297 -15.31 -2.74 14.71
CA ALA A 297 -16.48 -2.26 15.43
C ALA A 297 -17.68 -3.21 15.27
N LEU A 298 -17.87 -3.79 14.08
CA LEU A 298 -19.00 -4.66 13.77
C LEU A 298 -18.80 -6.14 14.11
N ALA A 299 -17.56 -6.61 14.17
CA ALA A 299 -17.27 -8.02 14.48
C ALA A 299 -17.44 -8.37 15.96
N ARG A 300 -17.73 -7.40 16.83
CA ARG A 300 -18.04 -7.63 18.24
C ARG A 300 -19.34 -8.45 18.38
N GLN A 301 -19.44 -9.20 19.49
CA GLN A 301 -20.70 -9.87 19.87
C GLN A 301 -21.85 -8.86 20.02
N ASP A 302 -21.53 -7.67 20.52
CA ASP A 302 -22.40 -6.49 20.52
C ASP A 302 -21.79 -5.43 19.58
N PRO A 303 -22.29 -5.32 18.33
CA PRO A 303 -21.74 -4.41 17.33
C PRO A 303 -21.80 -2.95 17.78
N ASP A 304 -20.65 -2.26 17.72
CA ASP A 304 -20.59 -0.83 18.03
C ASP A 304 -20.89 0.00 16.78
N TRP A 305 -22.18 0.19 16.51
CA TRP A 305 -22.65 0.92 15.32
C TRP A 305 -22.17 2.38 15.28
N SER A 306 -21.96 3.00 16.45
CA SER A 306 -21.48 4.37 16.56
C SER A 306 -20.03 4.48 16.08
N LEU A 307 -19.14 3.61 16.59
CA LEU A 307 -17.75 3.56 16.14
C LEU A 307 -17.64 3.17 14.66
N ALA A 308 -18.47 2.22 14.20
CA ALA A 308 -18.52 1.85 12.79
C ALA A 308 -18.94 3.03 11.89
N GLY A 309 -19.95 3.80 12.32
CA GLY A 309 -20.39 5.01 11.63
C GLY A 309 -19.30 6.08 11.58
N SER A 310 -18.64 6.36 12.71
CA SER A 310 -17.54 7.33 12.79
C SER A 310 -16.38 6.96 11.85
N ALA A 311 -16.01 5.69 11.79
CA ALA A 311 -14.95 5.23 10.89
C ALA A 311 -15.31 5.48 9.41
N LEU A 312 -16.56 5.22 9.02
CA LEU A 312 -17.04 5.50 7.67
C LEU A 312 -17.06 6.99 7.36
N GLU A 313 -17.54 7.83 8.28
CA GLU A 313 -17.57 9.29 8.13
C GLU A 313 -16.17 9.87 7.91
N ASP A 314 -15.22 9.42 8.72
CA ASP A 314 -13.81 9.82 8.60
C ASP A 314 -13.20 9.42 7.26
N GLY A 315 -13.44 8.17 6.83
CA GLY A 315 -12.99 7.68 5.53
C GLY A 315 -13.62 8.46 4.37
N ILE A 316 -14.92 8.71 4.42
CA ILE A 316 -15.67 9.50 3.42
C ILE A 316 -15.08 10.91 3.33
N LEU A 317 -14.84 11.58 4.46
CA LEU A 317 -14.32 12.94 4.50
C LEU A 317 -13.01 13.05 3.72
N VAL A 318 -12.07 12.13 3.98
CA VAL A 318 -10.75 12.14 3.36
C VAL A 318 -10.82 11.68 1.90
N LEU A 319 -11.51 10.58 1.61
CA LEU A 319 -11.60 10.02 0.24
C LEU A 319 -12.38 10.93 -0.72
N SER A 320 -13.35 11.71 -0.23
CA SER A 320 -14.08 12.66 -1.08
C SER A 320 -13.18 13.80 -1.56
N ARG A 321 -12.16 14.18 -0.77
CA ARG A 321 -11.16 15.18 -1.16
C ARG A 321 -10.24 14.69 -2.26
N PHE A 322 -9.91 13.40 -2.22
CA PHE A 322 -9.18 12.71 -3.28
C PHE A 322 -10.05 12.42 -4.52
N GLN A 323 -11.32 12.83 -4.51
CA GLN A 323 -12.27 12.63 -5.62
C GLN A 323 -12.40 11.16 -6.08
N VAL A 324 -12.16 10.20 -5.18
CA VAL A 324 -12.23 8.78 -5.52
C VAL A 324 -13.65 8.24 -5.37
N ARG A 325 -14.09 7.45 -6.36
CA ARG A 325 -15.46 6.89 -6.42
C ARG A 325 -15.81 5.99 -5.23
N VAL A 326 -14.81 5.41 -4.56
CA VAL A 326 -15.04 4.58 -3.36
C VAL A 326 -15.71 5.37 -2.23
N ALA A 327 -15.51 6.70 -2.15
CA ALA A 327 -16.18 7.54 -1.16
C ALA A 327 -17.72 7.44 -1.27
N ILE A 328 -18.26 7.43 -2.49
CA ILE A 328 -19.69 7.29 -2.75
C ILE A 328 -20.21 5.93 -2.23
N LYS A 329 -19.43 4.87 -2.44
CA LYS A 329 -19.79 3.53 -1.94
C LYS A 329 -19.81 3.49 -0.40
N LEU A 330 -18.87 4.16 0.26
CA LEU A 330 -18.87 4.30 1.72
C LEU A 330 -20.06 5.14 2.22
N CYS A 331 -20.45 6.21 1.51
CA CYS A 331 -21.66 6.98 1.83
C CYS A 331 -22.92 6.10 1.82
N CYS A 332 -23.06 5.24 0.80
CA CYS A 332 -24.17 4.28 0.74
C CYS A 332 -24.14 3.31 1.93
N ALA A 333 -22.96 2.79 2.28
CA ALA A 333 -22.78 1.91 3.43
C ALA A 333 -23.20 2.57 4.74
N LEU A 334 -22.79 3.83 4.97
CA LEU A 334 -23.19 4.62 6.12
C LEU A 334 -24.71 4.83 6.17
N GLY A 335 -25.34 5.08 5.03
CA GLY A 335 -26.79 5.19 4.91
C GLY A 335 -27.53 3.91 5.29
N CYS A 336 -27.02 2.74 4.88
CA CYS A 336 -27.56 1.44 5.29
C CYS A 336 -27.39 1.20 6.79
N LEU A 337 -26.20 1.51 7.33
CA LEU A 337 -25.89 1.33 8.76
C LEU A 337 -26.82 2.16 9.65
N ARG A 338 -27.08 3.42 9.28
CA ARG A 338 -28.02 4.29 10.01
C ARG A 338 -29.46 3.76 10.02
N LYS A 339 -29.89 3.05 8.97
CA LYS A 339 -31.22 2.41 8.93
C LYS A 339 -31.30 1.23 9.91
N MET A 340 -30.24 0.44 10.02
CA MET A 340 -30.18 -0.71 10.94
C MET A 340 -30.22 -0.30 12.42
N VAL A 341 -29.66 0.86 12.77
CA VAL A 341 -29.69 1.38 14.15
C VAL A 341 -31.09 1.85 14.56
N LEU A 342 -31.94 2.22 13.60
CA LEU A 342 -33.28 2.76 13.84
C LEU A 342 -34.40 1.71 13.80
N SER A 343 -34.10 0.48 13.37
CA SER A 343 -35.04 -0.64 13.24
C SER A 343 -35.01 -1.54 14.47
#